data_AF-A0A0C9SEH8-F1
#
_entry.id   AF-A0A0C9SEH8-F1
#
_cell.length_a   1.000
_cell.length_b   1.000
_cell.length_c   1.000
_cell.angle_alpha   90.00
_cell.angle_beta   90.00
_cell.angle_gamma   90.00
#
_symmetry.space_group_name_H-M   'P 1'
#
loop_
_entity.id
_entity.type
_entity.pdbx_description
1 polymer ?
#
loop_
_entity_poly.entity_id
_entity_poly.type
_entity_poly.pdbx_seq_one_letter_code
_entity_poly.pdbx_strand_id
1 'polypeptide(L)'
;MIPLVVILFVQMISAPGVHAAKLVYPRLLQERAGEGRLLLRIHDTLILNLEKASVAAPNLYVHSEESGRPIVDLLDGQEFNDNLYEDADNLATITLLRSGDSLQVKGLVGPQQRIEPLMNAERSGGGLVAHIIHEISQSTGVDKAIPIPETGVNALLQARNAGPTPNIPSNVTVEIFVITDKPHHGHFKHTSELIAYICVMLNSVNLRFKKLTMPRVRLLLVGVEKTSAETFRRGPYGYVHDTQTILQLRYYAGNNTAKFKHTDILFYITGYDVVIDDKKTGNISSAGLGIAYVSGLCSQFFVGLGEDSAGYYTGVGTMAHEIGHL
;
A
#
# COMPACT_ATOMS: atom_id res chain seq x y z
N MET A 1 -46.49 55.37 -2.69
CA MET A 1 -45.36 54.67 -2.04
C MET A 1 -45.64 53.18 -2.10
N ILE A 2 -44.89 52.43 -2.90
CA ILE A 2 -44.93 50.96 -2.95
C ILE A 2 -43.49 50.53 -2.63
N PRO A 3 -43.24 49.65 -1.65
CA PRO A 3 -41.89 49.27 -1.29
C PRO A 3 -41.34 48.26 -2.32
N LEU A 4 -40.11 48.49 -2.74
CA LEU A 4 -39.36 47.62 -3.64
C LEU A 4 -38.83 46.42 -2.84
N VAL A 5 -39.32 45.22 -3.12
CA VAL A 5 -38.77 43.97 -2.57
C VAL A 5 -37.67 43.49 -3.51
N VAL A 6 -36.43 43.52 -3.05
CA VAL A 6 -35.28 42.94 -3.76
C VAL A 6 -35.13 41.49 -3.32
N ILE A 7 -35.46 40.55 -4.20
CA ILE A 7 -35.23 39.12 -3.99
C ILE A 7 -33.81 38.81 -4.46
N LEU A 8 -32.92 38.51 -3.50
CA LEU A 8 -31.55 38.10 -3.77
C LEU A 8 -31.55 36.62 -4.17
N PHE A 9 -31.43 36.32 -5.47
CA PHE A 9 -31.15 34.97 -5.93
C PHE A 9 -29.67 34.66 -5.70
N VAL A 10 -29.37 33.90 -4.64
CA VAL A 10 -28.04 33.31 -4.45
C VAL A 10 -27.93 32.14 -5.43
N GLN A 11 -27.28 32.37 -6.56
CA GLN A 11 -26.87 31.28 -7.44
C GLN A 11 -25.74 30.51 -6.76
N MET A 12 -26.05 29.29 -6.32
CA MET A 12 -25.07 28.31 -5.90
C MET A 12 -24.26 27.89 -7.13
N ILE A 13 -23.10 28.49 -7.31
CA ILE A 13 -22.11 28.03 -8.29
C ILE A 13 -21.53 26.73 -7.73
N SER A 14 -21.92 25.59 -8.30
CA SER A 14 -21.26 24.31 -8.04
C SER A 14 -19.83 24.38 -8.59
N ALA A 15 -18.86 24.49 -7.69
CA ALA A 15 -17.46 24.35 -8.03
C ALA A 15 -17.20 22.92 -8.55
N PRO A 16 -16.63 22.72 -9.75
CA PRO A 16 -16.20 21.41 -10.19
C PRO A 16 -14.93 21.04 -9.39
N GLY A 17 -14.97 19.95 -8.62
CA GLY A 17 -13.80 19.47 -7.88
C GLY A 17 -14.05 18.85 -6.50
N VAL A 18 -15.30 18.78 -6.01
CA VAL A 18 -15.59 17.99 -4.81
C VAL A 18 -15.66 16.52 -5.22
N HIS A 19 -14.58 15.77 -5.01
CA HIS A 19 -14.62 14.31 -5.10
C HIS A 19 -15.78 13.80 -4.23
N ALA A 20 -16.76 13.14 -4.84
CA ALA A 20 -18.03 12.84 -4.21
C ALA A 20 -17.85 11.77 -3.11
N ALA A 21 -17.68 12.23 -1.88
CA ALA A 21 -17.75 11.37 -0.71
C ALA A 21 -19.18 10.82 -0.57
N LYS A 22 -19.33 9.49 -0.46
CA LYS A 22 -20.64 8.83 -0.39
C LYS A 22 -20.85 8.21 1.00
N LEU A 23 -21.84 8.71 1.74
CA LEU A 23 -22.27 8.12 3.00
C LEU A 23 -22.97 6.78 2.75
N VAL A 24 -22.55 5.73 3.46
CA VAL A 24 -23.09 4.37 3.33
C VAL A 24 -23.21 3.68 4.69
N TYR A 25 -23.99 2.60 4.74
CA TYR A 25 -24.20 1.78 5.92
C TYR A 25 -23.97 0.31 5.56
N PRO A 26 -22.73 -0.17 5.57
CA PRO A 26 -22.40 -1.53 5.21
C PRO A 26 -23.15 -2.53 6.09
N ARG A 27 -23.64 -3.61 5.47
CA ARG A 27 -24.39 -4.66 6.17
C ARG A 27 -24.02 -6.03 5.63
N LEU A 28 -23.73 -6.94 6.55
CA LEU A 28 -23.56 -8.35 6.22
C LEU A 28 -24.92 -8.97 5.88
N LEU A 29 -25.04 -9.56 4.70
CA LEU A 29 -26.26 -10.21 4.21
C LEU A 29 -26.29 -11.71 4.52
N GLN A 30 -25.13 -12.37 4.45
CA GLN A 30 -25.02 -13.80 4.71
C GLN A 30 -23.59 -14.16 5.15
N GLU A 31 -23.49 -15.14 6.03
CA GLU A 31 -22.26 -15.83 6.40
C GLU A 31 -22.41 -17.31 6.03
N ARG A 32 -21.60 -17.80 5.10
CA ARG A 32 -21.63 -19.21 4.69
C ARG A 32 -20.59 -19.98 5.50
N ALA A 33 -21.07 -20.58 6.61
CA ALA A 33 -20.23 -21.25 7.61
C ALA A 33 -19.28 -22.35 7.07
N GLY A 34 -19.57 -22.94 5.90
CA GLY A 34 -18.73 -23.99 5.30
C GLY A 34 -17.54 -23.50 4.47
N GLU A 35 -17.56 -22.25 3.97
CA GLU A 35 -16.50 -21.73 3.08
C GLU A 35 -15.84 -20.44 3.60
N GLY A 36 -16.31 -19.89 4.73
CA GLY A 36 -15.82 -18.61 5.26
C GLY A 36 -16.12 -17.40 4.37
N ARG A 37 -17.01 -17.56 3.37
CA ARG A 37 -17.44 -16.50 2.46
C ARG A 37 -18.49 -15.60 3.10
N LEU A 38 -18.32 -14.29 2.92
CA LEU A 38 -19.22 -13.26 3.43
C LEU A 38 -19.82 -12.45 2.27
N LEU A 39 -21.13 -12.24 2.28
CA LEU A 39 -21.78 -11.29 1.37
C LEU A 39 -21.97 -9.97 2.10
N LEU A 40 -21.19 -8.96 1.73
CA LEU A 40 -21.23 -7.63 2.33
C LEU A 40 -21.86 -6.63 1.36
N ARG A 41 -23.05 -6.12 1.69
CA ARG A 41 -23.64 -5.00 0.97
C ARG A 41 -23.01 -3.71 1.46
N ILE A 42 -22.35 -2.98 0.57
CA ILE A 42 -21.82 -1.64 0.84
C ILE A 42 -22.92 -0.60 0.60
N HIS A 43 -23.58 -0.66 -0.56
CA HIS A 43 -24.75 0.14 -0.91
C HIS A 43 -25.58 -0.59 -2.00
N ASP A 44 -26.65 0.03 -2.51
CA ASP A 44 -27.63 -0.62 -3.40
C ASP A 44 -27.03 -1.30 -4.63
N THR A 45 -26.01 -0.68 -5.23
CA THR A 45 -25.34 -1.18 -6.44
C THR A 45 -24.00 -1.89 -6.19
N LEU A 46 -23.57 -2.06 -4.93
CA LEU A 46 -22.28 -2.69 -4.60
C LEU A 46 -22.43 -3.70 -3.47
N ILE A 47 -22.27 -4.98 -3.83
CA ILE A 47 -22.21 -6.11 -2.91
C ILE A 47 -20.89 -6.81 -3.17
N LEU A 48 -20.07 -6.97 -2.13
CA LEU A 48 -18.81 -7.67 -2.19
C LEU A 48 -19.00 -9.14 -1.78
N ASN A 49 -18.42 -10.04 -2.56
CA ASN A 49 -18.30 -11.46 -2.25
C ASN A 49 -16.92 -11.72 -1.66
N LEU A 50 -16.86 -11.69 -0.33
CA LEU A 50 -15.61 -11.65 0.41
C LEU A 50 -15.11 -13.05 0.75
N GLU A 51 -13.85 -13.29 0.43
CA GLU A 51 -13.07 -14.45 0.87
C GLU A 51 -11.98 -14.00 1.85
N LYS A 52 -11.54 -14.89 2.73
CA LYS A 52 -10.40 -14.63 3.62
C LYS A 52 -9.13 -14.43 2.79
N ALA A 53 -8.41 -13.35 3.06
CA ALA A 53 -7.10 -13.10 2.51
C ALA A 53 -6.03 -13.26 3.60
N SER A 54 -4.82 -13.57 3.17
CA SER A 54 -3.67 -13.66 4.07
C SER A 54 -2.48 -13.00 3.39
N VAL A 55 -1.80 -12.12 4.11
CA VAL A 55 -0.69 -11.34 3.54
C VAL A 55 0.40 -11.06 4.56
N ALA A 56 0.13 -11.18 5.86
CA ALA A 56 1.14 -11.09 6.91
C ALA A 56 1.68 -12.48 7.27
N ALA A 57 3.01 -12.58 7.40
CA ALA A 57 3.67 -13.78 7.90
C ALA A 57 3.33 -14.00 9.39
N PRO A 58 3.22 -15.26 9.88
CA PRO A 58 2.90 -15.54 11.28
C PRO A 58 3.83 -14.81 12.27
N ASN A 59 5.12 -14.74 11.93
CA ASN A 59 6.13 -13.99 12.65
C ASN A 59 6.38 -12.67 11.91
N LEU A 60 5.72 -11.60 12.33
CA LEU A 60 5.87 -10.28 11.72
C LEU A 60 6.81 -9.40 12.56
N TYR A 61 7.98 -9.07 12.00
CA TYR A 61 8.97 -8.24 12.70
C TYR A 61 8.62 -6.75 12.58
N VAL A 62 8.65 -6.03 13.69
CA VAL A 62 8.43 -4.59 13.74
C VAL A 62 9.66 -3.92 14.30
N HIS A 63 10.38 -3.20 13.43
CA HIS A 63 11.53 -2.41 13.82
C HIS A 63 11.12 -0.96 14.07
N SER A 64 11.55 -0.41 15.18
CA SER A 64 11.32 1.00 15.51
C SER A 64 12.47 1.58 16.31
N GLU A 65 12.40 2.87 16.62
CA GLU A 65 13.38 3.57 17.42
C GLU A 65 12.68 4.29 18.58
N GLU A 66 13.09 4.01 19.82
CA GLU A 66 12.64 4.75 21.00
C GLU A 66 13.86 5.35 21.71
N SER A 67 13.84 6.66 21.92
CA SER A 67 14.93 7.40 22.61
C SER A 67 16.33 7.12 22.03
N GLY A 68 16.44 6.99 20.71
CA GLY A 68 17.73 6.74 20.04
C GLY A 68 18.15 5.27 20.00
N ARG A 69 17.32 4.34 20.51
CA ARG A 69 17.66 2.91 20.58
C ARG A 69 16.77 2.10 19.65
N PRO A 70 17.35 1.19 18.86
CA PRO A 70 16.57 0.29 18.02
C PRO A 70 15.80 -0.71 18.90
N ILE A 71 14.52 -0.86 18.60
CA ILE A 71 13.61 -1.83 19.20
C ILE A 71 13.09 -2.76 18.11
N VAL A 72 12.96 -4.04 18.45
CA VAL A 72 12.39 -5.07 17.57
C VAL A 72 11.29 -5.79 18.33
N ASP A 73 10.06 -5.60 17.89
CA ASP A 73 8.91 -6.35 18.36
C ASP A 73 8.61 -7.48 17.38
N LEU A 74 8.07 -8.58 17.90
CA LEU A 74 7.54 -9.67 17.09
C LEU A 74 6.04 -9.76 17.33
N LEU A 75 5.26 -9.54 16.28
CA LEU A 75 3.79 -9.61 16.34
C LEU A 75 3.29 -10.87 15.64
N ASP A 76 2.11 -11.35 16.05
CA ASP A 76 1.41 -12.41 15.35
C ASP A 76 0.71 -11.85 14.10
N GLY A 77 1.25 -12.17 12.93
CA GLY A 77 0.66 -11.76 11.66
C GLY A 77 -0.76 -12.30 11.44
N GLN A 78 -1.12 -13.40 12.12
CA GLN A 78 -2.43 -14.01 12.00
C GLN A 78 -3.54 -13.08 12.49
N GLU A 79 -3.29 -12.23 13.49
CA GLU A 79 -4.26 -11.23 13.97
C GLU A 79 -4.71 -10.27 12.86
N PHE A 80 -3.81 -9.93 11.94
CA PHE A 80 -4.13 -9.10 10.77
C PHE A 80 -4.85 -9.91 9.69
N ASN A 81 -4.41 -11.14 9.42
CA ASN A 81 -5.05 -12.04 8.45
C ASN A 81 -6.49 -12.41 8.86
N ASP A 82 -6.76 -12.53 10.16
CA ASP A 82 -8.08 -12.88 10.68
C ASP A 82 -9.15 -11.82 10.39
N ASN A 83 -8.74 -10.59 10.14
CA ASN A 83 -9.67 -9.51 9.83
C ASN A 83 -9.62 -9.09 8.36
N LEU A 84 -8.73 -9.66 7.55
CA LEU A 84 -8.52 -9.30 6.15
C LEU A 84 -9.35 -10.16 5.19
N TYR A 85 -10.06 -9.48 4.29
CA TYR A 85 -10.88 -10.10 3.26
C TYR A 85 -10.60 -9.49 1.88
N GLU A 86 -10.89 -10.26 0.83
CA GLU A 86 -10.79 -9.84 -0.56
C GLU A 86 -12.02 -10.21 -1.38
N ASP A 87 -12.30 -9.41 -2.42
CA ASP A 87 -13.16 -9.75 -3.54
C ASP A 87 -12.36 -9.46 -4.81
N ALA A 88 -11.92 -10.54 -5.46
CA ALA A 88 -11.01 -10.44 -6.59
C ALA A 88 -11.67 -9.86 -7.86
N ASP A 89 -12.96 -10.07 -8.05
CA ASP A 89 -13.70 -9.57 -9.20
C ASP A 89 -13.84 -8.05 -9.12
N ASN A 90 -14.06 -7.53 -7.91
CA ASN A 90 -14.14 -6.10 -7.64
C ASN A 90 -12.78 -5.45 -7.35
N LEU A 91 -11.68 -6.22 -7.28
CA LEU A 91 -10.36 -5.76 -6.78
C LEU A 91 -10.46 -5.06 -5.42
N ALA A 92 -11.36 -5.54 -4.57
CA ALA A 92 -11.60 -5.01 -3.24
C ALA A 92 -10.81 -5.79 -2.20
N THR A 93 -10.28 -5.08 -1.20
CA THR A 93 -9.67 -5.70 -0.03
C THR A 93 -9.89 -4.83 1.19
N ILE A 94 -10.44 -5.42 2.25
CA ILE A 94 -10.93 -4.70 3.42
C ILE A 94 -10.55 -5.43 4.70
N THR A 95 -10.37 -4.65 5.76
CA THR A 95 -10.41 -5.12 7.13
C THR A 95 -11.84 -5.02 7.65
N LEU A 96 -12.33 -6.10 8.27
CA LEU A 96 -13.66 -6.20 8.84
C LEU A 96 -13.54 -6.45 10.34
N LEU A 97 -13.95 -5.47 11.15
CA LEU A 97 -13.95 -5.58 12.62
C LEU A 97 -15.39 -5.67 13.13
N ARG A 98 -15.67 -6.66 13.98
CA ARG A 98 -16.97 -6.88 14.60
C ARG A 98 -16.90 -6.61 16.09
N SER A 99 -17.85 -5.85 16.62
CA SER A 99 -18.04 -5.68 18.06
C SER A 99 -19.54 -5.69 18.37
N GLY A 100 -20.04 -6.82 18.87
CA GLY A 100 -21.48 -7.08 18.95
C GLY A 100 -22.13 -6.98 17.57
N ASP A 101 -23.20 -6.20 17.46
CA ASP A 101 -23.90 -5.93 16.19
C ASP A 101 -23.22 -4.83 15.34
N SER A 102 -22.15 -4.20 15.86
CA SER A 102 -21.44 -3.18 15.09
C SER A 102 -20.43 -3.81 14.14
N LEU A 103 -20.54 -3.40 12.87
CA LEU A 103 -19.65 -3.79 11.79
C LEU A 103 -18.87 -2.56 11.34
N GLN A 104 -17.55 -2.62 11.43
CA GLN A 104 -16.65 -1.62 10.88
C GLN A 104 -15.90 -2.20 9.70
N VAL A 105 -15.86 -1.44 8.61
CA VAL A 105 -15.23 -1.79 7.35
C VAL A 105 -14.23 -0.71 6.99
N LYS A 106 -12.97 -1.09 6.79
CA LYS A 106 -11.91 -0.17 6.37
C LYS A 106 -11.10 -0.79 5.25
N GLY A 107 -10.73 -0.01 4.24
CA GLY A 107 -9.86 -0.48 3.16
C GLY A 107 -10.37 -0.06 1.78
N LEU A 108 -10.20 -0.91 0.79
CA LEU A 108 -10.55 -0.67 -0.61
C LEU A 108 -11.78 -1.47 -1.01
N VAL A 109 -12.82 -0.79 -1.51
CA VAL A 109 -14.03 -1.43 -2.06
C VAL A 109 -14.03 -1.55 -3.58
N GLY A 110 -12.93 -1.11 -4.20
CA GLY A 110 -12.65 -1.22 -5.63
C GLY A 110 -11.27 -0.64 -5.97
N PRO A 111 -10.91 -0.53 -7.27
CA PRO A 111 -9.58 -0.08 -7.70
C PRO A 111 -9.20 1.34 -7.28
N GLN A 112 -10.19 2.22 -7.13
CA GLN A 112 -10.02 3.65 -6.85
C GLN A 112 -10.98 4.14 -5.75
N GLN A 113 -11.54 3.24 -4.94
CA GLN A 113 -12.51 3.61 -3.91
C GLN A 113 -12.08 3.04 -2.56
N ARG A 114 -11.88 3.92 -1.57
CA ARG A 114 -11.65 3.53 -0.17
C ARG A 114 -12.89 3.74 0.67
N ILE A 115 -13.06 2.91 1.69
CA ILE A 115 -14.11 3.03 2.70
C ILE A 115 -13.49 3.17 4.09
N GLU A 116 -14.10 4.01 4.93
CA GLU A 116 -13.73 4.13 6.33
C GLU A 116 -14.93 4.40 7.24
N PRO A 117 -14.90 3.94 8.51
CA PRO A 117 -15.97 4.19 9.46
C PRO A 117 -15.97 5.63 9.98
N LEU A 118 -17.15 6.19 10.19
CA LEU A 118 -17.33 7.46 10.89
C LEU A 118 -17.50 7.23 12.39
N MET A 119 -16.41 7.35 13.14
CA MET A 119 -16.40 7.03 14.58
C MET A 119 -17.35 7.89 15.45
N ASN A 120 -17.67 9.12 15.02
CA ASN A 120 -18.49 10.07 15.78
C ASN A 120 -19.85 10.40 15.11
N ALA A 121 -20.26 9.63 14.10
CA ALA A 121 -21.55 9.86 13.44
C ALA A 121 -22.69 9.14 14.17
N GLU A 122 -23.90 9.69 14.08
CA GLU A 122 -25.10 9.00 14.55
C GLU A 122 -25.26 7.66 13.82
N ARG A 123 -25.60 6.62 14.60
CA ARG A 123 -25.94 5.30 14.05
C ARG A 123 -27.24 5.42 13.27
N SER A 124 -27.41 4.59 12.24
CA SER A 124 -28.71 4.47 11.57
C SER A 124 -29.81 4.06 12.56
N GLY A 125 -31.08 4.25 12.20
CA GLY A 125 -32.23 3.78 13.00
C GLY A 125 -32.21 2.27 13.30
N GLY A 126 -31.39 1.48 12.59
CA GLY A 126 -31.14 0.06 12.84
C GLY A 126 -29.79 -0.26 13.52
N GLY A 127 -29.09 0.73 14.09
CA GLY A 127 -27.84 0.54 14.84
C GLY A 127 -26.56 0.42 14.00
N LEU A 128 -26.66 0.44 12.66
CA LEU A 128 -25.52 0.34 11.75
C LEU A 128 -24.56 1.54 11.89
N VAL A 129 -23.27 1.25 11.83
CA VAL A 129 -22.19 2.25 11.83
C VAL A 129 -22.12 2.92 10.47
N ALA A 130 -22.14 4.25 10.46
CA ALA A 130 -21.98 5.04 9.24
C ALA A 130 -20.55 4.94 8.70
N HIS A 131 -20.41 4.87 7.37
CA HIS A 131 -19.13 4.86 6.67
C HIS A 131 -19.15 5.86 5.53
N ILE A 132 -17.97 6.33 5.13
CA ILE A 132 -17.81 7.14 3.92
C ILE A 132 -16.97 6.38 2.91
N ILE A 133 -17.41 6.40 1.65
CA ILE A 133 -16.60 6.02 0.51
C ILE A 133 -15.98 7.27 -0.10
N HIS A 134 -14.68 7.24 -0.31
CA HIS A 134 -13.92 8.27 -1.02
C HIS A 134 -13.36 7.71 -2.31
N GLU A 135 -13.42 8.52 -3.37
CA GLU A 135 -12.59 8.30 -4.55
C GLU A 135 -11.13 8.57 -4.22
N ILE A 136 -10.25 7.75 -4.77
CA ILE A 136 -8.80 7.88 -4.69
C ILE A 136 -8.36 8.42 -6.04
N SER A 137 -7.93 9.68 -6.05
CA SER A 137 -7.33 10.28 -7.23
C SER A 137 -6.02 9.57 -7.55
N GLN A 138 -5.89 9.07 -8.78
CA GLN A 138 -4.62 8.57 -9.26
C GLN A 138 -3.68 9.75 -9.53
N SER A 139 -2.46 9.67 -9.01
CA SER A 139 -1.44 10.67 -9.32
C SER A 139 -0.98 10.52 -10.77
N THR A 140 -0.84 11.63 -11.49
CA THR A 140 -0.39 11.66 -12.89
C THR A 140 1.10 11.98 -13.01
N GLY A 141 1.90 11.30 -12.19
CA GLY A 141 3.35 11.47 -12.14
C GLY A 141 4.13 10.44 -12.96
N VAL A 142 5.41 10.31 -12.66
CA VAL A 142 6.42 9.52 -13.36
C VAL A 142 7.00 8.49 -12.40
N ASP A 143 6.77 7.23 -12.72
CA ASP A 143 7.46 6.08 -12.14
C ASP A 143 8.79 5.84 -12.89
N LYS A 144 9.82 5.33 -12.19
CA LYS A 144 11.17 5.21 -12.76
C LYS A 144 11.79 3.83 -12.55
N ALA A 145 12.22 3.23 -13.66
CA ALA A 145 13.09 2.05 -13.67
C ALA A 145 14.57 2.42 -13.69
N ILE A 146 15.37 1.82 -12.80
CA ILE A 146 16.84 1.86 -12.87
C ILE A 146 17.37 0.49 -13.35
N PRO A 147 18.08 0.41 -14.49
CA PRO A 147 18.76 -0.83 -14.86
C PRO A 147 19.90 -1.14 -13.88
N ILE A 148 20.03 -2.40 -13.48
CA ILE A 148 21.22 -2.84 -12.75
C ILE A 148 22.46 -2.75 -13.66
N PRO A 149 23.67 -2.46 -13.12
CA PRO A 149 24.89 -2.46 -13.91
C PRO A 149 25.08 -3.78 -14.65
N GLU A 150 25.54 -3.71 -15.90
CA GLU A 150 25.74 -4.90 -16.74
C GLU A 150 26.56 -5.96 -16.01
N THR A 151 26.03 -7.19 -15.98
CA THR A 151 26.75 -8.35 -15.47
C THR A 151 28.01 -8.54 -16.31
N GLY A 152 29.17 -8.55 -15.66
CA GLY A 152 30.44 -8.81 -16.35
C GLY A 152 30.38 -10.12 -17.12
N VAL A 153 31.14 -10.23 -18.22
CA VAL A 153 31.11 -11.36 -19.17
C VAL A 153 31.15 -12.73 -18.47
N ASN A 154 31.87 -12.85 -17.36
CA ASN A 154 31.94 -14.08 -16.56
C ASN A 154 30.60 -14.52 -15.95
N ALA A 155 29.75 -13.60 -15.48
CA ALA A 155 28.43 -13.92 -14.93
C ALA A 155 27.45 -14.36 -16.03
N LEU A 156 27.53 -13.74 -17.22
CA LEU A 156 26.76 -14.16 -18.40
C LEU A 156 27.18 -15.56 -18.88
N LEU A 157 28.48 -15.86 -18.85
CA LEU A 157 29.00 -17.19 -19.18
C LEU A 157 28.57 -18.25 -18.15
N GLN A 158 28.52 -17.90 -16.86
CA GLN A 158 27.99 -18.79 -15.82
C GLN A 158 26.49 -19.06 -16.00
N ALA A 159 25.69 -18.04 -16.32
CA ALA A 159 24.27 -18.20 -16.61
C ALA A 159 24.01 -19.07 -17.86
N ARG A 160 24.82 -18.92 -18.92
CA ARG A 160 24.76 -19.80 -20.11
C ARG A 160 25.18 -21.23 -19.83
N ASN A 161 26.10 -21.44 -18.89
CA ASN A 161 26.59 -22.76 -18.50
C ASN A 161 25.78 -23.41 -17.36
N ALA A 162 24.75 -22.73 -16.85
CA ALA A 162 23.90 -23.18 -15.76
C ALA A 162 22.87 -24.24 -16.20
N GLY A 163 23.32 -25.34 -16.81
CA GLY A 163 22.54 -26.55 -17.03
C GLY A 163 21.15 -26.35 -17.68
N PRO A 164 20.25 -27.34 -17.60
CA PRO A 164 18.86 -27.14 -17.98
C PRO A 164 18.20 -26.08 -17.07
N THR A 165 17.28 -25.29 -17.63
CA THR A 165 16.50 -24.29 -16.90
C THR A 165 15.97 -24.89 -15.59
N PRO A 166 16.22 -24.25 -14.43
CA PRO A 166 15.66 -24.72 -13.17
C PRO A 166 14.14 -24.89 -13.31
N ASN A 167 13.58 -25.94 -12.70
CA ASN A 167 12.13 -26.08 -12.61
C ASN A 167 11.58 -24.92 -11.76
N ILE A 168 11.02 -23.91 -12.42
CA ILE A 168 10.39 -22.76 -11.75
C ILE A 168 9.12 -23.28 -11.06
N PRO A 169 8.98 -23.09 -9.73
CA PRO A 169 7.76 -23.47 -9.02
C PRO A 169 6.53 -22.79 -9.63
N SER A 170 5.39 -23.48 -9.63
CA SER A 170 4.14 -22.92 -10.16
C SER A 170 3.60 -21.76 -9.31
N ASN A 171 3.98 -21.71 -8.03
CA ASN A 171 3.69 -20.63 -7.10
C ASN A 171 5.00 -20.14 -6.48
N VAL A 172 5.19 -18.82 -6.48
CA VAL A 172 6.32 -18.13 -5.87
C VAL A 172 5.77 -17.18 -4.83
N THR A 173 6.19 -17.36 -3.58
CA THR A 173 6.01 -16.36 -2.53
C THR A 173 7.22 -15.42 -2.57
N VAL A 174 6.97 -14.13 -2.42
CA VAL A 174 8.00 -13.09 -2.36
C VAL A 174 7.86 -12.36 -1.04
N GLU A 175 8.86 -12.51 -0.18
CA GLU A 175 8.90 -11.94 1.15
C GLU A 175 9.22 -10.45 1.08
N ILE A 176 8.29 -9.59 1.49
CA ILE A 176 8.46 -8.14 1.46
C ILE A 176 8.62 -7.56 2.87
N PHE A 177 9.63 -6.71 3.02
CA PHE A 177 9.84 -5.90 4.20
C PHE A 177 9.56 -4.45 3.85
N VAL A 178 8.69 -3.79 4.62
CA VAL A 178 8.25 -2.41 4.33
C VAL A 178 8.92 -1.44 5.29
N ILE A 179 9.56 -0.40 4.77
CA ILE A 179 10.06 0.73 5.56
C ILE A 179 9.10 1.91 5.40
N THR A 180 8.82 2.63 6.49
CA THR A 180 7.95 3.81 6.51
C THR A 180 8.63 4.95 7.25
N ASP A 181 8.52 6.17 6.72
CA ASP A 181 9.06 7.37 7.37
C ASP A 181 8.03 8.09 8.25
N LYS A 182 8.51 9.09 8.99
CA LYS A 182 7.71 9.83 9.98
C LYS A 182 6.44 10.49 9.39
N PRO A 183 6.46 11.15 8.23
CA PRO A 183 5.23 11.64 7.61
C PRO A 183 4.22 10.53 7.32
N HIS A 184 4.69 9.33 6.93
CA HIS A 184 3.82 8.19 6.68
C HIS A 184 3.30 7.54 7.96
N HIS A 185 4.18 6.95 8.76
CA HIS A 185 3.75 6.18 9.94
C HIS A 185 3.19 7.07 11.05
N GLY A 186 3.52 8.36 11.07
CA GLY A 186 3.01 9.32 12.05
C GLY A 186 1.52 9.63 11.90
N HIS A 187 0.91 9.26 10.77
CA HIS A 187 -0.54 9.33 10.57
C HIS A 187 -1.30 8.36 11.49
N PHE A 188 -0.72 7.20 11.80
CA PHE A 188 -1.39 6.14 12.53
C PHE A 188 -1.15 6.28 14.03
N LYS A 189 -2.21 6.09 14.83
CA LYS A 189 -2.10 6.22 16.30
C LYS A 189 -1.35 5.04 16.91
N HIS A 190 -1.57 3.86 16.33
CA HIS A 190 -1.00 2.60 16.80
C HIS A 190 -0.28 1.88 15.66
N THR A 191 0.81 1.17 15.99
CA THR A 191 1.55 0.38 15.01
C THR A 191 0.68 -0.69 14.33
N SER A 192 -0.32 -1.24 15.04
CA SER A 192 -1.29 -2.18 14.46
C SER A 192 -2.14 -1.55 13.36
N GLU A 193 -2.51 -0.26 13.47
CA GLU A 193 -3.25 0.45 12.42
C GLU A 193 -2.40 0.64 11.15
N LEU A 194 -1.11 0.95 11.32
CA LEU A 194 -0.15 1.03 10.22
C LEU A 194 0.01 -0.33 9.52
N ILE A 195 0.20 -1.40 10.29
CA ILE A 195 0.37 -2.75 9.72
C ILE A 195 -0.90 -3.20 9.00
N ALA A 196 -2.08 -3.00 9.59
CA ALA A 196 -3.35 -3.30 8.91
C ALA A 196 -3.50 -2.52 7.60
N TYR A 197 -3.09 -1.25 7.58
CA TYR A 197 -3.07 -0.44 6.37
C TYR A 197 -2.11 -1.00 5.30
N ILE A 198 -0.88 -1.37 5.68
CA ILE A 198 0.10 -2.02 4.78
C ILE A 198 -0.43 -3.36 4.27
N CYS A 199 -1.08 -4.17 5.11
CA CYS A 199 -1.70 -5.43 4.69
C CYS A 199 -2.77 -5.22 3.61
N VAL A 200 -3.63 -4.21 3.76
CA VAL A 200 -4.62 -3.84 2.74
C VAL A 200 -3.94 -3.38 1.44
N MET A 201 -2.91 -2.52 1.53
CA MET A 201 -2.14 -2.10 0.34
C MET A 201 -1.55 -3.31 -0.39
N LEU A 202 -0.83 -4.15 0.34
CA LEU A 202 -0.09 -5.28 -0.23
C LEU A 202 -1.03 -6.34 -0.79
N ASN A 203 -2.16 -6.61 -0.13
CA ASN A 203 -3.16 -7.52 -0.68
C ASN A 203 -3.82 -6.95 -1.94
N SER A 204 -3.98 -5.61 -2.03
CA SER A 204 -4.44 -4.96 -3.26
C SER A 204 -3.45 -5.13 -4.42
N VAL A 205 -2.14 -5.16 -4.12
CA VAL A 205 -1.11 -5.52 -5.12
C VAL A 205 -1.21 -7.00 -5.50
N ASN A 206 -1.38 -7.92 -4.54
CA ASN A 206 -1.61 -9.34 -4.82
C ASN A 206 -2.82 -9.58 -5.74
N LEU A 207 -3.92 -8.87 -5.52
CA LEU A 207 -5.10 -8.94 -6.40
C LEU A 207 -4.78 -8.54 -7.85
N ARG A 208 -3.92 -7.53 -8.06
CA ARG A 208 -3.45 -7.12 -9.39
C ARG A 208 -2.53 -8.17 -10.02
N PHE A 209 -1.70 -8.83 -9.20
CA PHE A 209 -0.79 -9.89 -9.64
C PHE A 209 -1.47 -11.25 -9.84
N LYS A 210 -2.74 -11.41 -9.42
CA LYS A 210 -3.51 -12.67 -9.55
C LYS A 210 -3.63 -13.19 -10.99
N LYS A 211 -3.41 -12.32 -12.00
CA LYS A 211 -3.37 -12.70 -13.43
C LYS A 211 -2.03 -13.32 -13.89
N LEU A 212 -0.98 -13.27 -13.08
CA LEU A 212 0.29 -13.95 -13.36
C LEU A 212 0.11 -15.46 -13.16
N THR A 213 0.41 -16.27 -14.18
CA THR A 213 0.12 -17.72 -14.18
C THR A 213 1.35 -18.61 -14.25
N MET A 214 2.51 -18.07 -14.66
CA MET A 214 3.76 -18.82 -14.88
C MET A 214 4.98 -17.97 -14.51
N PRO A 215 5.34 -17.87 -13.23
CA PRO A 215 4.67 -18.45 -12.07
C PRO A 215 3.47 -17.59 -11.58
N ARG A 216 2.67 -18.15 -10.67
CA ARG A 216 1.79 -17.33 -9.81
C ARG A 216 2.64 -16.68 -8.73
N VAL A 217 2.50 -15.38 -8.55
CA VAL A 217 3.28 -14.62 -7.55
C VAL A 217 2.36 -14.16 -6.43
N ARG A 218 2.83 -14.29 -5.18
CA ARG A 218 2.18 -13.75 -3.99
C ARG A 218 3.20 -13.04 -3.12
N LEU A 219 2.91 -11.81 -2.75
CA LEU A 219 3.67 -11.03 -1.79
C LEU A 219 3.27 -11.42 -0.36
N LEU A 220 4.26 -11.56 0.52
CA LEU A 220 4.09 -11.88 1.94
C LEU A 220 4.85 -10.86 2.80
N LEU A 221 4.13 -10.08 3.61
CA LEU A 221 4.72 -9.13 4.54
C LEU A 221 5.43 -9.86 5.67
N VAL A 222 6.75 -9.72 5.76
CA VAL A 222 7.59 -10.34 6.80
C VAL A 222 8.06 -9.35 7.87
N GLY A 223 8.04 -8.05 7.57
CA GLY A 223 8.36 -7.05 8.56
C GLY A 223 8.05 -5.62 8.13
N VAL A 224 8.00 -4.75 9.13
CA VAL A 224 7.79 -3.30 8.99
C VAL A 224 8.87 -2.57 9.79
N GLU A 225 9.41 -1.50 9.24
CA GLU A 225 10.26 -0.55 9.95
C GLU A 225 9.63 0.83 9.98
N LYS A 226 9.53 1.42 11.18
CA LYS A 226 9.25 2.84 11.38
C LYS A 226 10.57 3.56 11.59
N THR A 227 10.99 4.36 10.62
CA THR A 227 12.29 5.04 10.64
C THR A 227 12.13 6.56 10.65
N SER A 228 13.08 7.27 11.26
CA SER A 228 13.25 8.71 11.03
C SER A 228 13.66 9.02 9.58
N ALA A 229 14.09 8.01 8.82
CA ALA A 229 14.56 8.04 7.44
C ALA A 229 15.84 8.86 7.20
N GLU A 230 16.43 9.49 8.22
CA GLU A 230 17.59 10.36 8.05
C GLU A 230 18.84 9.63 7.52
N THR A 231 18.93 8.32 7.75
CA THR A 231 20.08 7.50 7.35
C THR A 231 20.22 7.37 5.84
N PHE A 232 19.11 7.10 5.13
CA PHE A 232 19.13 6.85 3.68
C PHE A 232 18.33 7.87 2.85
N ARG A 233 17.41 8.65 3.44
CA ARG A 233 16.67 9.68 2.70
C ARG A 233 17.61 10.76 2.21
N ARG A 234 17.45 11.16 0.94
CA ARG A 234 18.13 12.31 0.34
C ARG A 234 17.10 13.21 -0.32
N GLY A 235 17.40 14.51 -0.39
CA GLY A 235 16.52 15.52 -0.96
C GLY A 235 16.24 16.67 0.01
N PRO A 236 15.63 17.76 -0.49
CA PRO A 236 15.28 18.93 0.32
C PRO A 236 14.31 18.60 1.47
N TYR A 237 14.11 19.57 2.37
CA TYR A 237 13.12 19.42 3.44
C TYR A 237 11.72 19.24 2.85
N GLY A 238 10.99 18.22 3.31
CA GLY A 238 9.66 17.89 2.81
C GLY A 238 9.63 17.00 1.56
N TYR A 239 10.79 16.63 1.00
CA TYR A 239 10.89 15.89 -0.26
C TYR A 239 11.78 14.66 -0.16
N VAL A 240 11.55 13.67 -1.02
CA VAL A 240 12.43 12.52 -1.22
C VAL A 240 12.93 12.52 -2.66
N HIS A 241 14.23 12.72 -2.86
CA HIS A 241 14.83 12.58 -4.17
C HIS A 241 14.98 11.09 -4.50
N ASP A 242 14.28 10.65 -5.55
CA ASP A 242 14.13 9.25 -5.96
C ASP A 242 15.48 8.49 -6.03
N THR A 243 16.38 8.98 -6.88
CA THR A 243 17.61 8.33 -7.34
C THR A 243 18.66 8.35 -6.24
N GLN A 244 18.80 9.50 -5.57
CA GLN A 244 19.73 9.64 -4.46
C GLN A 244 19.30 8.75 -3.28
N THR A 245 18.00 8.65 -3.01
CA THR A 245 17.46 7.87 -1.91
C THR A 245 17.54 6.37 -2.17
N ILE A 246 17.13 5.87 -3.35
CA ILE A 246 17.17 4.43 -3.65
C ILE A 246 18.61 3.88 -3.64
N LEU A 247 19.59 4.69 -4.05
CA LEU A 247 21.02 4.34 -3.93
C LEU A 247 21.44 4.14 -2.47
N GLN A 248 21.05 5.05 -1.59
CA GLN A 248 21.35 4.96 -0.16
C GLN A 248 20.56 3.86 0.55
N LEU A 249 19.30 3.62 0.14
CA LEU A 249 18.48 2.53 0.63
C LEU A 249 19.12 1.17 0.32
N ARG A 250 19.70 1.02 -0.88
CA ARG A 250 20.49 -0.16 -1.25
C ARG A 250 21.69 -0.37 -0.31
N TYR A 251 22.45 0.69 -0.01
CA TYR A 251 23.57 0.62 0.94
C TYR A 251 23.10 0.32 2.36
N TYR A 252 21.98 0.91 2.78
CA TYR A 252 21.36 0.61 4.07
C TYR A 252 20.99 -0.88 4.17
N ALA A 253 20.37 -1.45 3.14
CA ALA A 253 20.06 -2.87 3.09
C ALA A 253 21.32 -3.74 3.19
N GLY A 254 22.36 -3.43 2.40
CA GLY A 254 23.64 -4.14 2.40
C GLY A 254 24.44 -4.02 3.71
N ASN A 255 24.26 -2.94 4.47
CA ASN A 255 24.88 -2.77 5.78
C ASN A 255 24.07 -3.44 6.91
N ASN A 256 22.85 -3.91 6.65
CA ASN A 256 21.94 -4.50 7.62
C ASN A 256 21.45 -5.89 7.17
N THR A 257 22.33 -6.70 6.56
CA THR A 257 21.97 -8.02 6.01
C THR A 257 21.33 -8.97 7.02
N ALA A 258 21.73 -8.91 8.29
CA ALA A 258 21.13 -9.72 9.35
C ALA A 258 19.64 -9.39 9.58
N LYS A 259 19.27 -8.11 9.44
CA LYS A 259 17.89 -7.62 9.60
C LYS A 259 17.00 -8.04 8.42
N PHE A 260 17.55 -8.00 7.20
CA PHE A 260 16.81 -8.28 5.97
C PHE A 260 17.07 -9.69 5.41
N LYS A 261 17.53 -10.62 6.25
CA LYS A 261 17.97 -11.96 5.84
C LYS A 261 16.87 -12.78 5.14
N HIS A 262 15.61 -12.56 5.52
CA HIS A 262 14.44 -13.30 5.05
C HIS A 262 13.54 -12.42 4.17
N THR A 263 14.15 -11.50 3.43
CA THR A 263 13.45 -10.50 2.63
C THR A 263 13.92 -10.58 1.19
N ASP A 264 12.97 -10.76 0.28
CA ASP A 264 13.20 -10.71 -1.16
C ASP A 264 13.01 -9.31 -1.72
N ILE A 265 12.17 -8.47 -1.10
CA ILE A 265 11.96 -7.06 -1.48
C ILE A 265 12.01 -6.17 -0.23
N LEU A 266 12.86 -5.15 -0.27
CA LEU A 266 12.81 -4.04 0.69
C LEU A 266 12.12 -2.82 0.03
N PHE A 267 10.90 -2.52 0.47
CA PHE A 267 10.11 -1.44 -0.13
C PHE A 267 9.98 -0.27 0.85
N TYR A 268 10.45 0.91 0.45
CA TYR A 268 10.30 2.13 1.24
C TYR A 268 9.05 2.90 0.79
N ILE A 269 8.10 3.07 1.70
CA ILE A 269 6.93 3.91 1.52
C ILE A 269 7.19 5.24 2.22
N THR A 270 7.04 6.33 1.46
CA THR A 270 7.24 7.69 1.98
C THR A 270 5.94 8.49 1.96
N GLY A 271 5.73 9.28 3.01
CA GLY A 271 4.69 10.31 3.03
C GLY A 271 5.19 11.70 2.62
N TYR A 272 6.44 11.81 2.17
CA TYR A 272 6.98 13.02 1.53
C TYR A 272 6.70 12.99 0.03
N ASP A 273 6.67 14.16 -0.60
CA ASP A 273 6.60 14.28 -2.06
C ASP A 273 7.89 13.74 -2.71
N VAL A 274 7.76 12.78 -3.63
CA VAL A 274 8.88 12.23 -4.38
C VAL A 274 9.26 13.17 -5.51
N VAL A 275 10.54 13.47 -5.60
CA VAL A 275 11.10 14.38 -6.61
C VAL A 275 12.14 13.71 -7.48
N ILE A 276 12.18 14.14 -8.74
CA ILE A 276 13.09 13.65 -9.78
C ILE A 276 13.86 14.80 -10.40
N ASP A 277 14.99 14.50 -11.05
CA ASP A 277 15.64 15.44 -11.96
C ASP A 277 14.86 15.55 -13.26
N ASP A 278 14.42 16.77 -13.60
CA ASP A 278 13.86 17.08 -14.90
C ASP A 278 14.94 16.89 -15.97
N LYS A 279 14.75 15.92 -16.86
CA LYS A 279 15.73 15.56 -17.91
C LYS A 279 16.02 16.69 -18.90
N LYS A 280 15.15 17.69 -19.03
CA LYS A 280 15.30 18.83 -19.96
C LYS A 280 15.98 20.01 -19.28
N THR A 281 15.64 20.29 -18.02
CA THR A 281 16.10 21.51 -17.33
C THR A 281 17.21 21.24 -16.31
N GLY A 282 17.37 20.00 -15.86
CA GLY A 282 18.26 19.63 -14.76
C GLY A 282 17.77 20.10 -13.37
N ASN A 283 16.58 20.70 -13.30
CA ASN A 283 15.97 21.14 -12.05
C ASN A 283 15.18 20.01 -11.39
N ILE A 284 14.92 20.15 -10.09
CA ILE A 284 14.06 19.23 -9.34
C ILE A 284 12.60 19.40 -9.77
N SER A 285 11.91 18.30 -10.03
CA SER A 285 10.49 18.23 -10.37
C SER A 285 9.74 17.35 -9.38
N SER A 286 8.56 17.79 -8.92
CA SER A 286 7.64 17.02 -8.06
C SER A 286 6.75 16.04 -8.84
N ALA A 287 7.19 15.63 -10.02
CA ALA A 287 6.47 14.66 -10.84
C ALA A 287 6.80 13.21 -10.47
N GLY A 288 7.75 12.95 -9.57
CA GLY A 288 8.12 11.58 -9.20
C GLY A 288 7.03 10.90 -8.36
N LEU A 289 6.88 9.59 -8.53
CA LEU A 289 5.96 8.79 -7.71
C LEU A 289 6.67 7.60 -7.07
N GLY A 290 7.43 6.86 -7.87
CA GLY A 290 8.16 5.68 -7.42
C GLY A 290 9.44 5.46 -8.21
N ILE A 291 10.28 4.58 -7.65
CA ILE A 291 11.49 4.10 -8.31
C ILE A 291 11.90 2.72 -7.79
N ALA A 292 12.34 1.87 -8.70
CA ALA A 292 12.88 0.55 -8.39
C ALA A 292 13.99 0.16 -9.36
N TYR A 293 14.82 -0.80 -8.93
CA TYR A 293 15.74 -1.46 -9.84
C TYR A 293 15.01 -2.50 -10.69
N VAL A 294 15.42 -2.63 -11.95
CA VAL A 294 14.88 -3.66 -12.85
C VAL A 294 15.57 -5.00 -12.57
N SER A 295 14.77 -6.06 -12.37
CA SER A 295 15.26 -7.42 -12.09
C SER A 295 16.17 -7.45 -10.85
N GLY A 296 15.72 -6.76 -9.80
CA GLY A 296 16.45 -6.57 -8.55
C GLY A 296 16.35 -7.76 -7.60
N LEU A 297 15.31 -8.59 -7.75
CA LEU A 297 15.10 -9.79 -6.93
C LEU A 297 16.35 -10.71 -6.92
N CYS A 298 16.58 -11.38 -5.78
CA CYS A 298 17.72 -12.28 -5.57
C CYS A 298 19.11 -11.64 -5.74
N SER A 299 19.22 -10.31 -5.65
CA SER A 299 20.48 -9.56 -5.78
C SER A 299 20.60 -8.49 -4.69
N GLN A 300 21.71 -7.73 -4.68
CA GLN A 300 21.85 -6.56 -3.80
C GLN A 300 20.94 -5.37 -4.19
N PHE A 301 20.22 -5.44 -5.31
CA PHE A 301 19.38 -4.37 -5.86
C PHE A 301 17.88 -4.56 -5.56
N PHE A 302 17.54 -5.39 -4.58
CA PHE A 302 16.18 -5.79 -4.19
C PHE A 302 15.34 -4.69 -3.51
N VAL A 303 15.58 -3.41 -3.84
CA VAL A 303 14.99 -2.25 -3.17
C VAL A 303 14.07 -1.47 -4.10
N GLY A 304 12.95 -0.99 -3.57
CA GLY A 304 12.02 -0.09 -4.24
C GLY A 304 11.57 1.06 -3.32
N LEU A 305 11.10 2.14 -3.90
CA LEU A 305 10.58 3.33 -3.23
C LEU A 305 9.27 3.76 -3.89
N GLY A 306 8.27 4.15 -3.10
CA GLY A 306 7.03 4.73 -3.61
C GLY A 306 6.40 5.72 -2.64
N GLU A 307 5.78 6.76 -3.19
CA GLU A 307 4.98 7.73 -2.46
C GLU A 307 3.62 7.15 -2.06
N ASP A 308 3.18 7.42 -0.83
CA ASP A 308 1.82 7.15 -0.37
C ASP A 308 1.35 8.24 0.60
N SER A 309 0.16 8.78 0.33
CA SER A 309 -0.56 9.60 1.31
C SER A 309 -1.18 8.67 2.35
N ALA A 310 -0.54 8.56 3.52
CA ALA A 310 -0.97 7.67 4.59
C ALA A 310 -2.46 7.82 4.93
N GLY A 311 -3.18 6.71 4.95
CA GLY A 311 -4.63 6.65 5.18
C GLY A 311 -5.50 6.74 3.93
N TYR A 312 -4.92 7.08 2.76
CA TYR A 312 -5.66 7.30 1.51
C TYR A 312 -5.43 6.23 0.45
N TYR A 313 -4.46 5.33 0.64
CA TYR A 313 -4.11 4.25 -0.29
C TYR A 313 -3.67 4.74 -1.69
N THR A 314 -3.13 5.96 -1.79
CA THR A 314 -2.75 6.54 -3.09
C THR A 314 -1.55 5.81 -3.70
N GLY A 315 -0.68 5.22 -2.88
CA GLY A 315 0.53 4.53 -3.30
C GLY A 315 0.33 3.08 -3.78
N VAL A 316 -0.89 2.54 -3.79
CA VAL A 316 -1.12 1.13 -4.21
C VAL A 316 -0.73 0.89 -5.66
N GLY A 317 -1.03 1.86 -6.55
CA GLY A 317 -0.66 1.78 -7.97
C GLY A 317 0.85 1.80 -8.16
N THR A 318 1.52 2.77 -7.55
CA THR A 318 2.99 2.92 -7.57
C THR A 318 3.68 1.70 -6.97
N MET A 319 3.24 1.20 -5.81
CA MET A 319 3.80 -0.02 -5.22
C MET A 319 3.69 -1.22 -6.18
N ALA A 320 2.54 -1.42 -6.83
CA ALA A 320 2.37 -2.49 -7.80
C ALA A 320 3.30 -2.31 -9.02
N HIS A 321 3.48 -1.07 -9.50
CA HIS A 321 4.36 -0.75 -10.61
C HIS A 321 5.83 -1.04 -10.28
N GLU A 322 6.31 -0.50 -9.16
CA GLU A 322 7.70 -0.59 -8.75
C GLU A 322 8.10 -2.02 -8.33
N ILE A 323 7.19 -2.76 -7.67
CA ILE A 323 7.40 -4.19 -7.44
C ILE A 323 7.41 -4.97 -8.77
N GLY A 324 6.66 -4.53 -9.78
CA GLY A 324 6.69 -5.12 -11.11
C GLY A 324 8.02 -4.94 -11.86
N HIS A 325 8.83 -3.94 -11.48
CA HIS A 325 10.20 -3.79 -11.99
C HIS A 325 11.18 -4.76 -11.35
N LEU A 326 11.04 -5.03 -10.05
CA LEU A 326 11.94 -5.89 -9.26
C LEU A 326 11.92 -7.34 -9.71
#